data_AF-X0ZAM4-F1
#
_entry.id   AF-X0ZAM4-F1
#
_cell.length_a   1.000
_cell.length_b   1.000
_cell.length_c   1.000
_cell.angle_alpha   90.00
_cell.angle_beta   90.00
_cell.angle_gamma   90.00
#
_symmetry.space_group_name_H-M   'P 1'
#
loop_
_entity.id
_entity.type
_entity.pdbx_description
1 polymer ?
#
loop_
_entity_poly.entity_id
_entity_poly.type
_entity_poly.pdbx_seq_one_letter_code
_entity_poly.pdbx_strand_id
1 'polypeptide(L)' 'MILKVWDNGGKSFDRYTVRVRNDYFGMSKNPSSPQGFNQYAGSYPEIDESSLGKKIKCLNYRQLPYEIRGAITIRT' A
#
# COMPACT_ATOMS: atom_id res chain seq x y z
N MET A 1 7.35 -12.82 -4.44
CA MET A 1 6.67 -11.66 -3.82
C MET A 1 7.54 -10.43 -4.01
N ILE A 2 7.17 -9.53 -4.92
CA ILE A 2 7.75 -8.19 -4.99
C ILE A 2 6.72 -7.26 -4.38
N LEU A 3 7.12 -6.58 -3.31
CA LEU A 3 6.28 -5.60 -2.65
C LEU A 3 6.73 -4.20 -3.10
N LYS A 4 5.82 -3.43 -3.67
CA LYS A 4 6.04 -2.00 -3.89
C LYS A 4 5.08 -1.22 -3.01
N VAL A 5 5.56 -0.17 -2.38
CA VAL A 5 4.74 0.72 -1.55
C VAL A 5 4.95 2.14 -2.02
N TRP A 6 3.87 2.89 -2.10
CA TRP A 6 3.86 4.32 -2.34
C TRP A 6 3.21 5.01 -1.16
N ASP A 7 3.79 6.12 -0.71
CA ASP A 7 3.19 7.05 0.23
C ASP A 7 2.72 8.27 -0.57
N ASN A 8 1.43 8.52 -0.58
CA ASN A 8 0.85 9.65 -1.30
C ASN A 8 0.87 10.96 -0.49
N GLY A 9 1.38 10.93 0.75
CA GLY A 9 1.50 12.10 1.61
C GLY A 9 0.20 12.52 2.29
N GLY A 10 -0.86 11.71 2.23
CA GLY A 10 -2.19 12.06 2.73
C GLY A 10 -2.93 13.04 1.82
N LYS A 11 -2.59 13.05 0.52
CA LYS A 11 -3.26 13.89 -0.49
C LYS A 11 -4.67 13.39 -0.84
N SER A 12 -4.92 12.10 -0.69
CA SER A 12 -6.22 11.45 -0.85
C SER A 12 -6.55 10.65 0.42
N PHE A 13 -7.67 9.91 0.39
CA PHE A 13 -8.11 9.10 1.52
C PHE A 13 -7.16 7.94 1.83
N ASP A 14 -6.52 7.35 0.81
CA ASP A 14 -5.40 6.44 1.03
C ASP A 14 -4.21 7.24 1.54
N ARG A 15 -3.41 6.67 2.44
CA ARG A 15 -2.09 7.19 2.79
C ARG A 15 -1.03 6.41 2.01
N TYR A 16 -1.26 5.12 1.89
CA TYR A 16 -0.36 4.19 1.22
C TYR A 16 -1.10 3.46 0.10
N THR A 17 -0.42 3.29 -1.03
CA THR A 17 -0.78 2.28 -2.01
C THR A 17 0.25 1.16 -1.94
N VAL A 18 -0.20 -0.10 -1.89
CA VAL A 18 0.67 -1.27 -1.83
C VAL A 18 0.37 -2.18 -3.00
N ARG A 19 1.40 -2.58 -3.73
CA ARG A 19 1.30 -3.64 -4.74
C ARG A 19 1.82 -4.95 -4.16
N VAL A 20 0.96 -5.96 -4.15
CA VAL A 20 1.29 -7.34 -3.80
C VAL A 20 1.10 -8.19 -5.06
N ARG A 21 2.20 -8.71 -5.63
CA ARG A 21 2.19 -9.39 -6.94
C ARG A 21 1.66 -8.46 -8.04
N ASN A 22 0.42 -8.66 -8.49
CA ASN A 22 -0.23 -7.82 -9.50
C ASN A 22 -1.33 -6.94 -8.95
N ASP A 23 -1.77 -7.15 -7.70
CA ASP A 23 -2.90 -6.44 -7.13
C ASP A 23 -2.41 -5.21 -6.36
N TYR A 24 -3.14 -4.11 -6.53
CA TYR A 24 -2.95 -2.88 -5.78
C TYR A 24 -3.99 -2.77 -4.68
N PHE A 25 -3.54 -2.29 -3.52
CA PHE A 25 -4.38 -2.03 -2.37
C PHE A 25 -4.17 -0.60 -1.90
N GLY A 26 -5.26 0.16 -1.83
CA GLY A 26 -5.29 1.44 -1.13
C GLY A 26 -5.43 1.18 0.37
N MET A 27 -4.60 1.87 1.16
CA MET A 27 -4.53 1.69 2.60
C MET A 27 -4.50 3.05 3.31
N SER A 28 -5.30 3.19 4.37
CA SER A 28 -5.18 4.34 5.27
C SER A 28 -3.88 4.28 6.08
N LYS A 29 -3.60 5.31 6.90
CA LYS A 29 -2.43 5.29 7.80
C LYS A 29 -2.46 4.10 8.77
N ASN A 30 -3.65 3.73 9.26
CA ASN A 30 -3.88 2.63 10.20
C ASN A 30 -4.93 1.68 9.61
N PRO A 31 -4.55 0.78 8.69
CA PRO A 31 -5.51 0.01 7.88
C PRO A 31 -6.33 -1.00 8.70
N SER A 32 -5.79 -1.45 9.84
CA SER A 32 -6.42 -2.41 10.75
C SER A 32 -7.29 -1.75 11.83
N SER A 33 -7.34 -0.41 11.89
CA SER A 33 -8.28 0.29 12.78
C SER A 33 -9.72 0.02 12.35
N PRO A 34 -10.72 0.05 13.25
CA PRO A 34 -12.13 0.00 12.87
C PRO A 34 -12.55 1.05 11.84
N GLN A 35 -11.84 2.19 11.81
CA GLN A 35 -12.05 3.28 10.83
C GLN A 35 -11.03 3.25 9.68
N GLY A 36 -10.13 2.26 9.70
CA GLY A 36 -9.12 2.06 8.67
C GLY A 36 -9.70 1.36 7.45
N PHE A 37 -8.96 1.41 6.33
CA PHE A 37 -9.28 0.60 5.18
C PHE A 37 -8.03 0.01 4.56
N ASN A 38 -8.21 -1.16 3.95
CA ASN A 38 -7.24 -1.90 3.15
C ASN A 38 -8.01 -2.57 2.02
N GLN A 39 -8.18 -1.85 0.91
CA GLN A 39 -9.12 -2.20 -0.14
C GLN A 39 -8.42 -2.38 -1.47
N TYR A 40 -8.85 -3.39 -2.23
CA TYR A 40 -8.39 -3.60 -3.60
C TYR A 40 -8.70 -2.36 -4.45
N ALA A 41 -7.69 -1.91 -5.19
CA ALA A 41 -7.72 -0.68 -5.99
C ALA A 41 -7.54 -0.93 -7.49
N GLY A 42 -7.19 -2.15 -7.89
CA GLY A 42 -6.96 -2.51 -9.30
C GLY A 42 -5.80 -3.49 -9.46
N SER A 43 -5.52 -3.86 -10.71
CA SER A 43 -4.46 -4.80 -11.08
C SER A 43 -3.44 -4.15 -12.01
N TYR A 44 -2.21 -4.69 -12.03
CA TYR A 44 -1.21 -4.31 -13.02
C TYR A 44 -1.62 -4.83 -14.41
N PRO A 45 -1.50 -4.03 -15.50
CA PRO A 45 -0.90 -2.69 -15.59
C PRO A 45 -1.91 -1.53 -15.57
N GLU A 46 -3.15 -1.74 -15.11
CA GLU A 46 -4.24 -0.77 -15.17
C GLU A 46 -3.99 0.49 -14.33
N ILE A 47 -3.12 0.39 -13.31
CA ILE A 47 -2.77 1.48 -12.41
C ILE A 47 -1.51 2.20 -12.90
N ASP A 48 -1.62 3.51 -13.12
CA ASP A 48 -0.48 4.40 -13.37
C ASP A 48 0.32 4.62 -12.08
N GLU A 49 1.42 3.87 -11.91
CA GLU A 49 2.31 3.97 -10.74
C GLU A 49 2.93 5.37 -10.55
N SER A 50 2.95 6.23 -11.57
CA SER A 50 3.49 7.60 -11.46
C SER A 50 2.58 8.54 -10.67
N SER A 51 1.28 8.22 -10.61
CA SER A 51 0.25 9.00 -9.90
C SER A 51 0.17 8.68 -8.40
N LEU A 52 0.75 7.57 -7.95
CA LEU A 52 0.57 7.01 -6.59
C LEU A 52 1.38 7.72 -5.49
N GLY A 53 2.16 8.73 -5.85
CA GLY A 53 3.02 9.48 -4.93
C GLY A 53 4.43 8.89 -4.80
N LYS A 54 5.05 9.07 -3.63
CA LYS A 54 6.46 8.73 -3.43
C LYS A 54 6.62 7.25 -3.16
N LYS A 55 7.31 6.54 -4.06
CA LYS A 55 7.69 5.15 -3.85
C LYS A 55 8.63 5.02 -2.63
N ILE A 56 8.23 4.23 -1.64
CA ILE A 56 9.07 3.87 -0.50
C ILE A 56 10.01 2.75 -0.93
N LYS A 57 11.32 2.97 -0.77
CA LYS A 57 12.32 1.93 -0.97
C LYS A 57 12.35 1.03 0.27
N CYS A 58 11.61 -0.07 0.23
CA CYS A 58 11.67 -1.13 1.23
C CYS A 58 12.38 -2.34 0.62
N LEU A 59 13.50 -2.77 1.20
CA LEU A 59 14.21 -3.99 0.79
C LEU A 59 13.58 -5.24 1.45
N ASN A 60 12.89 -5.07 2.57
CA ASN A 60 12.18 -6.14 3.26
C ASN A 60 10.99 -5.63 4.10
N TYR A 61 10.21 -6.57 4.65
CA TYR A 61 9.02 -6.29 5.46
C TYR A 61 9.27 -5.39 6.67
N ARG A 62 10.43 -5.52 7.34
CA ARG A 62 10.77 -4.73 8.53
C ARG A 62 11.05 -3.25 8.22
N GLN A 63 11.24 -2.91 6.95
CA GLN A 63 11.44 -1.53 6.51
C GLN A 63 10.13 -0.86 6.07
N LEU A 64 9.02 -1.60 6.04
CA LEU A 64 7.71 -1.01 5.79
C LEU A 64 7.28 -0.10 6.94
N PRO A 65 6.44 0.91 6.67
CA PRO A 65 5.75 1.64 7.73
C PRO A 65 5.10 0.66 8.69
N TYR A 66 5.35 0.84 9.99
CA TYR A 66 4.94 -0.10 11.03
C TYR A 66 3.43 -0.37 10.98
N GLU A 67 2.66 0.67 10.69
CA GLU A 67 1.21 0.68 10.73
C GLU A 67 0.56 -0.21 9.65
N ILE A 68 1.22 -0.42 8.51
CA ILE A 68 0.66 -1.21 7.39
C ILE A 68 1.18 -2.64 7.32
N ARG A 69 2.20 -2.99 8.12
CA ARG A 69 2.86 -4.30 8.12
C ARG A 69 1.86 -5.45 8.27
N GLY A 70 1.03 -5.42 9.30
CA GLY A 70 0.06 -6.49 9.56
C GLY A 70 -1.00 -6.61 8.46
N ALA A 71 -1.43 -5.48 7.90
CA ALA A 71 -2.43 -5.43 6.85
C ALA A 71 -1.96 -6.05 5.52
N ILE A 72 -0.64 -5.99 5.26
CA ILE A 72 -0.02 -6.59 4.07
C ILE A 72 0.07 -8.11 4.21
N THR A 73 0.37 -8.63 5.41
CA THR A 73 0.52 -10.08 5.65
C THR A 73 -0.75 -10.87 5.35
N ILE A 74 -1.93 -10.26 5.49
CA ILE A 74 -3.22 -10.90 5.17
C ILE A 74 -3.41 -11.07 3.65
N ARG A 75 -2.62 -10.37 2.83
CA ARG A 75 -2.73 -10.34 1.35
C ARG A 75 -1.65 -11.19 0.65
N THR A 76 -0.73 -11.81 1.39
CA THR A 76 0.40 -12.59 0.86
C THR A 76 0.15 -14.09 0.93
#